data_AF-A0A7Y3C3I8-F1
#
_entry.id   AF-A0A7Y3C3I8-F1
#
_cell.length_a   1.000
_cell.length_b   1.000
_cell.length_c   1.000
_cell.angle_alpha   90.00
_cell.angle_beta   90.00
_cell.angle_gamma   90.00
#
_symmetry.space_group_name_H-M   'P 1'
#
loop_
_entity.id
_entity.type
_entity.pdbx_description
1 polymer ?
#
loop_
_entity_poly.entity_id
_entity_poly.type
_entity_poly.pdbx_seq_one_letter_code
_entity_poly.pdbx_strand_id
1 'polypeptide(L)'
;YDLVTSSLFLHHLAWPEAVELLRRMAAGARRRLFVQDLRRTRLGYVLAWLGLHTFSRSEVARVDGLRSVEAAFSVDEARRLCAEAALRSAVVGVAWPQRFIMRWDRAEVA
;
A
#
# COMPACT_ATOMS: atom_id res chain seq x y z
N TYR A 1 -6.04 -0.97 -19.47
CA TYR A 1 -4.71 -0.35 -19.30
C TYR A 1 -3.65 -1.43 -19.21
N ASP A 2 -2.44 -1.24 -19.72
CA ASP A 2 -1.37 -2.25 -19.57
C ASP A 2 -0.90 -2.40 -18.12
N LEU A 3 -0.82 -1.28 -17.41
CA LEU A 3 -0.48 -1.19 -16.00
C LEU A 3 -1.58 -0.40 -15.27
N VAL A 4 -2.03 -0.90 -14.12
CA VAL A 4 -2.88 -0.15 -13.18
C VAL A 4 -2.09 0.08 -11.90
N THR A 5 -2.05 1.32 -11.41
CA THR A 5 -1.24 1.69 -10.25
C THR A 5 -2.05 2.33 -9.14
N SER A 6 -1.68 2.09 -7.89
CA SER A 6 -2.16 2.83 -6.72
C SER A 6 -0.96 3.22 -5.85
N SER A 7 -0.90 4.48 -5.43
CA SER A 7 0.21 5.02 -4.65
C SER A 7 -0.34 5.83 -3.48
N LEU A 8 0.12 5.52 -2.27
CA LEU A 8 -0.27 6.22 -1.03
C LEU A 8 -1.80 6.33 -0.85
N PHE A 9 -2.52 5.25 -1.14
CA PHE A 9 -3.98 5.26 -1.10
C PHE A 9 -4.60 4.06 -0.40
N LEU A 10 -3.98 2.88 -0.49
CA LEU A 10 -4.52 1.63 0.07
C LEU A 10 -4.76 1.76 1.57
N HIS A 11 -3.91 2.50 2.30
CA HIS A 11 -4.04 2.75 3.74
C HIS A 11 -5.29 3.56 4.15
N HIS A 12 -6.06 4.11 3.21
CA HIS A 12 -7.35 4.75 3.50
C HIS A 12 -8.52 3.77 3.53
N LEU A 13 -8.31 2.53 3.07
CA LEU A 13 -9.37 1.54 2.90
C LEU A 13 -9.42 0.57 4.07
N ALA A 14 -10.64 0.23 4.49
CA ALA A 14 -10.85 -0.93 5.35
C ALA A 14 -10.48 -2.22 4.59
N TRP A 15 -10.27 -3.30 5.34
CA TRP A 15 -9.83 -4.58 4.78
C TRP A 15 -10.68 -5.06 3.58
N PRO A 16 -12.02 -5.11 3.64
CA PRO A 16 -12.82 -5.61 2.52
C PRO A 16 -12.72 -4.70 1.28
N GLU A 17 -12.61 -3.40 1.49
CA GLU A 17 -12.49 -2.39 0.44
C GLU A 17 -11.12 -2.47 -0.24
N ALA A 18 -10.05 -2.70 0.53
CA ALA A 18 -8.72 -2.92 0.01
C ALA A 18 -8.66 -4.19 -0.87
N VAL A 19 -9.28 -5.29 -0.42
CA VAL A 19 -9.39 -6.52 -1.23
C VAL A 19 -10.17 -6.25 -2.53
N GLU A 20 -11.30 -5.55 -2.45
CA GLU A 20 -12.11 -5.24 -3.62
C GLU A 20 -11.38 -4.30 -4.60
N LEU A 21 -10.67 -3.29 -4.10
CA LEU A 21 -9.81 -2.44 -4.91
C LEU A 21 -8.79 -3.29 -5.69
N LEU A 22 -8.08 -4.19 -5.01
CA LEU A 22 -7.07 -5.05 -5.65
C LEU A 22 -7.69 -5.94 -6.74
N ARG A 23 -8.88 -6.51 -6.51
CA ARG A 23 -9.61 -7.29 -7.52
C ARG A 23 -9.96 -6.44 -8.74
N ARG A 24 -10.49 -5.23 -8.54
CA ARG A 24 -10.84 -4.31 -9.64
C ARG A 24 -9.62 -3.83 -10.40
N MET A 25 -8.53 -3.51 -9.70
CA MET A 25 -7.25 -3.15 -10.31
C MET A 25 -6.74 -4.28 -11.20
N ALA A 26 -6.75 -5.52 -10.70
CA ALA A 26 -6.36 -6.69 -11.48
C ALA A 26 -7.27 -6.91 -12.69
N ALA A 27 -8.59 -6.78 -12.54
CA ALA A 27 -9.55 -6.90 -13.65
C ALA A 27 -9.29 -5.85 -14.75
N GLY A 28 -8.97 -4.61 -14.39
CA GLY A 28 -8.68 -3.52 -15.34
C GLY A 28 -7.26 -3.53 -15.94
N ALA A 29 -6.34 -4.29 -15.34
CA ALA A 29 -4.94 -4.40 -15.76
C ALA A 29 -4.75 -5.49 -16.82
N ARG A 30 -4.37 -5.12 -18.05
CA ARG A 30 -4.05 -6.06 -19.13
C ARG A 30 -2.79 -6.85 -18.83
N ARG A 31 -1.76 -6.25 -18.21
CA ARG A 31 -0.49 -6.95 -17.93
C ARG A 31 -0.13 -6.95 -16.45
N ARG A 32 -0.18 -5.78 -15.79
CA ARG A 32 0.39 -5.62 -14.44
C ARG A 32 -0.45 -4.73 -13.56
N LEU A 33 -0.37 -4.96 -12.25
CA LEU A 33 -0.75 -3.98 -11.24
C LEU A 33 0.43 -3.67 -10.33
N PHE A 34 0.49 -2.44 -9.84
CA PHE A 34 1.51 -1.96 -8.94
C PHE A 34 0.88 -1.15 -7.81
N VAL A 35 1.13 -1.54 -6.57
CA VAL A 35 0.70 -0.76 -5.40
C VAL A 35 1.93 -0.39 -4.59
N GLN A 36 2.03 0.89 -4.23
CA GLN A 36 3.04 1.38 -3.30
C GLN A 36 2.33 2.07 -2.15
N ASP A 37 2.58 1.60 -0.93
CA ASP A 37 2.03 2.28 0.25
C ASP A 37 3.02 2.35 1.42
N LEU A 38 2.63 3.11 2.45
CA LEU A 38 3.28 3.16 3.76
C LEU A 38 3.31 1.77 4.40
N ARG A 39 4.29 1.53 5.25
CA ARG A 39 4.33 0.35 6.12
C ARG A 39 4.01 0.75 7.55
N ARG A 40 3.06 0.04 8.14
CA ARG A 40 2.81 0.13 9.57
C ARG A 40 3.94 -0.52 10.35
N THR A 41 4.83 0.31 10.88
CA THR A 41 5.93 -0.10 11.74
C THR A 41 6.17 0.96 12.80
N ARG A 42 6.71 0.54 13.96
CA ARG A 42 7.10 1.47 15.04
C ARG A 42 8.16 2.47 14.57
N LEU A 43 9.14 2.00 13.80
CA LEU A 43 10.18 2.86 13.23
C LEU A 43 9.60 3.90 12.26
N GLY A 44 8.67 3.49 11.39
CA GLY A 44 7.95 4.40 10.50
C GLY A 44 7.16 5.46 11.26
N TYR A 45 6.52 5.09 12.36
CA TYR A 45 5.82 6.04 13.22
C TYR A 45 6.76 7.07 13.84
N VAL A 46 7.87 6.62 14.43
CA VAL A 46 8.87 7.53 15.05
C VAL A 46 9.47 8.47 14.01
N LEU A 47 9.83 7.95 12.82
CA LEU A 47 10.37 8.78 11.74
C LEU A 47 9.34 9.79 11.22
N ALA A 48 8.08 9.39 11.08
CA ALA A 48 7.00 10.29 10.70
C ALA A 48 6.77 11.37 11.76
N TRP A 49 6.73 10.98 13.04
CA TRP A 49 6.61 11.93 14.15
C TRP A 49 7.73 12.96 14.12
N LEU A 50 8.99 12.50 14.05
CA LEU A 50 10.14 13.39 13.96
C LEU A 50 10.02 14.31 12.75
N GLY A 51 9.84 13.76 11.55
CA GLY A 51 9.77 14.55 10.32
C GLY A 51 8.63 15.58 10.31
N LEU A 52 7.44 15.21 10.80
CA LEU A 52 6.28 16.09 10.85
C LEU A 52 6.45 17.21 11.89
N HIS A 53 7.11 16.94 13.02
CA HIS A 53 7.32 17.94 14.06
C HIS A 53 8.58 18.81 13.82
N THR A 54 9.55 18.34 13.04
CA THR A 54 10.75 19.12 12.68
C THR A 54 10.56 19.94 11.41
N PHE A 55 9.89 19.39 10.39
CA PHE A 55 9.83 20.01 9.07
C PHE A 55 8.47 20.61 8.73
N SER A 56 7.38 20.18 9.38
CA SER A 56 6.05 20.74 9.14
C SER A 56 5.61 21.69 10.25
N ARG A 57 5.03 22.82 9.84
CA ARG A 57 4.31 23.75 10.73
C ARG A 57 2.80 23.49 10.76
N SER A 58 2.29 22.63 9.87
CA SER A 58 0.86 22.33 9.76
C SER A 58 0.43 21.33 10.83
N GLU A 59 -0.51 21.72 11.68
CA GLU A 59 -1.12 20.84 12.68
C GLU A 59 -1.89 19.69 12.02
N VAL A 60 -2.63 19.99 10.94
CA VAL A 60 -3.32 18.98 10.13
C VAL A 60 -2.33 17.91 9.65
N ALA A 61 -1.19 18.32 9.10
CA ALA A 61 -0.19 17.37 8.62
C ALA A 61 0.42 16.51 9.73
N ARG A 62 0.62 17.06 10.94
CA ARG A 62 1.14 16.30 12.08
C ARG A 62 0.15 15.24 12.55
N VAL A 63 -1.14 15.59 12.62
CA VAL A 63 -2.19 14.67 13.05
C VAL A 63 -2.44 13.62 11.96
N ASP A 64 -2.70 14.05 10.73
CA ASP A 64 -3.08 13.15 9.64
C ASP A 64 -1.91 12.28 9.20
N GLY A 65 -0.68 12.82 9.17
CA GLY A 65 0.49 12.04 8.79
C GLY A 65 0.80 10.88 9.74
N LEU A 66 0.56 11.05 11.05
CA LEU A 66 0.69 9.96 12.03
C LEU A 66 -0.44 8.93 11.87
N ARG A 67 -1.68 9.41 11.71
CA ARG A 67 -2.85 8.54 11.45
C ARG A 67 -2.67 7.71 10.19
N SER A 68 -2.08 8.27 9.12
CA SER A 68 -1.75 7.53 7.90
C SER A 68 -0.80 6.37 8.15
N VAL A 69 0.21 6.54 9.03
CA VAL A 69 1.14 5.45 9.38
C VAL A 69 0.46 4.36 10.21
N GLU A 70 -0.46 4.75 11.10
CA GLU A 70 -1.24 3.82 11.93
C GLU A 70 -2.28 3.03 11.10
N ALA A 71 -2.88 3.68 10.11
CA ALA A 71 -3.84 3.08 9.19
C ALA A 71 -3.17 2.20 8.11
N ALA A 72 -1.86 2.37 7.89
CA ALA A 72 -1.12 1.58 6.92
C ALA A 72 -1.19 0.07 7.20
N PHE A 73 -1.02 -0.72 6.15
CA PHE A 73 -0.86 -2.17 6.27
C PHE A 73 0.60 -2.53 6.59
N SER A 74 0.79 -3.61 7.34
CA SER A 74 2.07 -4.32 7.38
C SER A 74 2.31 -5.09 6.07
N VAL A 75 3.55 -5.54 5.85
CA VAL A 75 3.88 -6.35 4.67
C VAL A 75 3.12 -7.67 4.68
N ASP A 76 2.95 -8.30 5.84
CA ASP A 76 2.22 -9.56 5.95
C ASP A 76 0.71 -9.38 5.76
N GLU A 77 0.16 -8.26 6.19
CA GLU A 77 -1.21 -7.86 5.86
C GLU A 77 -1.39 -7.64 4.36
N ALA A 78 -0.49 -6.90 3.72
CA ALA A 78 -0.52 -6.71 2.27
C ALA A 78 -0.45 -8.04 1.49
N ARG A 79 0.35 -9.02 1.96
CA ARG A 79 0.37 -10.38 1.38
C ARG A 79 -0.96 -11.11 1.56
N ARG A 80 -1.59 -10.99 2.72
CA ARG A 80 -2.92 -11.57 3.00
C ARG A 80 -4.01 -10.93 2.13
N LEU A 81 -3.98 -9.61 1.95
CA LEU A 81 -4.86 -8.91 1.00
C LEU A 81 -4.71 -9.46 -0.42
N CYS A 82 -3.47 -9.69 -0.89
CA CYS A 82 -3.22 -10.28 -2.20
C CYS A 82 -3.83 -11.69 -2.32
N ALA A 83 -3.63 -12.52 -1.30
CA ALA A 83 -4.16 -13.89 -1.26
C ALA A 83 -5.70 -13.90 -1.33
N GLU A 84 -6.36 -13.04 -0.54
CA GLU A 84 -7.82 -12.91 -0.52
C GLU A 84 -8.37 -12.32 -1.82
N ALA A 85 -7.63 -11.41 -2.46
CA ALA A 85 -7.94 -10.90 -3.79
C ALA A 85 -7.65 -11.91 -4.93
N ALA A 86 -7.24 -13.15 -4.61
CA ALA A 86 -6.86 -14.21 -5.55
C ALA A 86 -5.69 -13.84 -6.50
N LEU A 87 -4.81 -12.93 -6.07
CA LEU A 87 -3.65 -12.46 -6.83
C LEU A 87 -2.44 -13.37 -6.58
N ARG A 88 -2.50 -14.61 -7.09
CA ARG A 88 -1.52 -15.68 -6.78
C ARG A 88 -0.06 -15.36 -7.14
N SER A 89 0.17 -14.60 -8.21
CA SER A 89 1.50 -14.17 -8.66
C SER A 89 1.97 -12.87 -7.99
N ALA A 90 1.24 -12.35 -7.00
CA ALA A 90 1.60 -11.10 -6.34
C ALA A 90 2.84 -11.26 -5.46
N VAL A 91 3.78 -10.34 -5.61
CA VAL A 91 4.98 -10.23 -4.78
C VAL A 91 4.91 -8.92 -4.00
N VAL A 92 5.05 -9.02 -2.67
CA VAL A 92 5.10 -7.87 -1.76
C VAL A 92 6.47 -7.79 -1.10
N GLY A 93 7.15 -6.65 -1.29
CA GLY A 93 8.48 -6.38 -0.78
C GLY A 93 8.58 -5.02 -0.10
N VAL A 94 9.64 -4.84 0.70
CA VAL A 94 9.95 -3.56 1.36
C VAL A 94 10.61 -2.61 0.37
N ALA A 95 10.25 -1.33 0.44
CA ALA A 95 10.86 -0.23 -0.28
C ALA A 95 11.24 0.90 0.68
N TRP A 96 12.37 1.54 0.42
CA TRP A 96 12.83 2.66 1.24
C TRP A 96 12.16 3.98 0.81
N PRO A 97 11.81 4.88 1.75
CA PRO A 97 11.79 4.71 3.21
C PRO A 97 10.41 4.22 3.71
N GLN A 98 10.40 3.25 4.64
CA GLN A 98 9.21 2.78 5.39
C GLN A 98 7.96 2.53 4.52
N ARG A 99 8.18 1.97 3.33
CA ARG A 99 7.15 1.67 2.34
C ARG A 99 7.18 0.21 1.93
N PHE A 100 6.09 -0.28 1.37
CA PHE A 100 6.09 -1.55 0.65
C PHE A 100 5.70 -1.30 -0.80
N ILE A 101 6.10 -2.25 -1.63
CA ILE A 101 5.68 -2.35 -3.01
C ILE A 101 5.05 -3.73 -3.18
N MET A 102 3.87 -3.74 -3.78
CA MET A 102 3.18 -4.92 -4.28
C MET A 102 3.19 -4.86 -5.80
N ARG A 103 3.60 -5.96 -6.43
CA ARG A 103 3.54 -6.15 -7.88
C ARG A 103 2.77 -7.41 -8.18
N TRP A 104 1.91 -7.40 -9.17
CA TRP A 104 1.30 -8.60 -9.70
C TRP A 104 1.32 -8.56 -11.23
N ASP A 105 1.66 -9.71 -11.80
CA ASP A 105 1.68 -9.96 -13.23
C ASP A 105 0.52 -10.87 -13.59
N ARG A 106 -0.23 -10.51 -14.63
CA ARG A 106 -1.26 -11.37 -15.20
C ARG A 106 -0.60 -12.62 -15.77
N ALA A 107 -1.14 -13.79 -15.42
CA ALA A 107 -0.74 -15.04 -16.06
C ALA A 107 -1.00 -14.91 -17.56
N GLU A 108 0.02 -15.16 -18.39
CA GLU A 108 -0.18 -15.27 -19.82
C GLU A 108 -1.07 -16.49 -20.06
N VAL A 109 -2.19 -16.28 -20.74
CA VAL A 109 -3.00 -17.37 -21.26
C VAL A 109 -2.23 -17.88 -22.47
N ALA A 110 -1.60 -19.05 -22.33
CA ALA A 110 -0.97 -19.77 -23.44
C ALA A 110 -2.04 -20.26 -24.44
#